data_AF-A0A9E1ZTA3-F1
#
_entry.id   AF-A0A9E1ZTA3-F1
#
_cell.length_a   1.000
_cell.length_b   1.000
_cell.length_c   1.000
_cell.angle_alpha   90.00
_cell.angle_beta   90.00
_cell.angle_gamma   90.00
#
_symmetry.space_group_name_H-M   'P 1'
#
loop_
_entity.id
_entity.type
_entity.pdbx_description
1 polymer ?
#
loop_
_entity_poly.entity_id
_entity_poly.type
_entity_poly.pdbx_seq_one_letter_code
_entity_poly.pdbx_strand_id
1 'polypeptide(L)'
;MFGWFNNPDREAKQLNKDSGAILDSVVKGSPAVVGRAVAEQTQAAIDEGHEKGRNSPDLYQPIIDHYRTMNADARRNRNQVAMSAFSLTIIYLRAEMLGPKAVPARQGIDEFLGSWAHLKEDLKDET
;
A
#
# COMPACT_ATOMS: atom_id res chain seq x y z
N MET A 1 7.51 13.78 3.93
CA MET A 1 6.28 13.17 3.39
C MET A 1 5.12 13.73 4.20
N PHE A 2 4.31 14.58 3.56
CA PHE A 2 3.05 15.22 3.99
C PHE A 2 2.83 15.58 5.46
N GLY A 3 3.24 16.80 5.82
CA GLY A 3 2.39 17.65 6.64
C GLY A 3 1.36 18.31 5.73
N TRP A 4 0.09 18.38 6.16
CA TRP A 4 -0.94 19.38 5.85
C TRP A 4 -2.32 18.78 6.16
N PHE A 5 -2.64 18.66 7.46
CA PHE A 5 -3.88 18.08 8.00
C PHE A 5 -5.11 19.00 7.93
N ASN A 6 -5.19 19.93 6.95
CA ASN A 6 -6.26 20.92 6.90
C ASN A 6 -7.26 20.77 5.72
N ASN A 7 -7.10 19.78 4.84
CA ASN A 7 -8.05 19.58 3.74
C ASN A 7 -8.16 18.11 3.27
N PRO A 8 -9.20 17.37 3.72
CA PRO A 8 -9.44 15.97 3.35
C PRO A 8 -9.59 15.73 1.84
N ASP A 9 -10.13 16.68 1.08
CA ASP A 9 -10.30 16.53 -0.39
C ASP A 9 -8.96 16.60 -1.12
N ARG A 10 -8.09 17.50 -0.69
CA ARG A 10 -6.73 17.60 -1.22
C ARG A 10 -5.92 16.37 -0.84
N GLU A 11 -6.08 15.89 0.38
CA GLU A 11 -5.41 14.69 0.86
C GLU A 11 -5.83 13.46 0.04
N ALA A 12 -7.13 13.24 -0.16
CA ALA A 12 -7.63 12.13 -0.96
C ALA A 12 -7.12 12.19 -2.42
N LYS A 13 -7.10 13.37 -3.04
CA LYS A 13 -6.52 13.55 -4.39
C LYS A 13 -5.03 13.20 -4.43
N GLN A 14 -4.29 13.57 -3.39
CA GLN A 14 -2.87 13.26 -3.28
C GLN A 14 -2.65 11.75 -3.14
N LEU A 15 -3.42 11.08 -2.28
CA LEU A 15 -3.36 9.62 -2.13
C LEU A 15 -3.64 8.90 -3.45
N ASN A 16 -4.68 9.30 -4.18
CA ASN A 16 -5.02 8.72 -5.49
C ASN A 16 -3.89 8.90 -6.50
N LYS A 17 -3.22 10.05 -6.49
CA LYS A 17 -2.09 10.33 -7.38
C LYS A 17 -0.87 9.49 -7.00
N ASP A 18 -0.55 9.44 -5.72
CA ASP A 18 0.64 8.77 -5.22
C ASP A 18 0.53 7.25 -5.35
N SER A 19 -0.64 6.66 -5.09
CA SER A 19 -0.86 5.23 -5.33
C SER A 19 -0.64 4.88 -6.80
N GLY A 20 -1.23 5.64 -7.72
CA GLY A 20 -1.06 5.43 -9.16
C GLY A 20 0.42 5.50 -9.59
N ALA A 21 1.16 6.49 -9.11
CA ALA A 21 2.58 6.63 -9.44
C ALA A 21 3.45 5.48 -8.90
N ILE A 22 3.19 5.01 -7.68
CA ILE A 22 3.92 3.88 -7.10
C ILE A 22 3.58 2.60 -7.86
N LEU A 23 2.29 2.34 -8.12
CA LEU A 23 1.84 1.16 -8.86
C LEU A 23 2.41 1.13 -10.27
N ASP A 24 2.39 2.26 -10.99
CA ASP A 24 3.03 2.37 -12.30
C ASP A 24 4.53 2.05 -12.24
N SER A 25 5.24 2.55 -11.22
CA SER A 25 6.67 2.26 -11.04
C SER A 25 6.93 0.79 -10.72
N VAL A 26 6.06 0.13 -9.96
CA VAL A 26 6.19 -1.29 -9.61
C VAL A 26 5.87 -2.17 -10.81
N VAL A 27 4.78 -1.88 -11.52
CA VAL A 27 4.29 -2.67 -12.66
C VAL A 27 5.14 -2.49 -13.91
N LYS A 28 5.52 -1.25 -14.27
CA LYS A 28 6.27 -0.96 -15.50
C LYS A 28 7.79 -0.94 -15.28
N GLY A 29 8.22 -0.61 -14.07
CA GLY A 29 9.63 -0.33 -13.77
C GLY A 29 10.40 -1.50 -13.17
N SER A 30 9.76 -2.63 -12.87
CA SER A 30 10.39 -3.75 -12.16
C SER A 30 10.12 -5.11 -12.80
N PRO A 31 11.03 -6.09 -12.66
CA PRO A 31 10.75 -7.48 -13.03
C PRO A 31 9.54 -8.04 -12.29
N ALA A 32 8.83 -9.00 -12.88
CA ALA A 32 7.62 -9.58 -12.30
C ALA A 32 7.82 -10.12 -10.87
N VAL A 33 8.98 -10.70 -10.56
CA VAL A 33 9.33 -11.16 -9.21
C VAL A 33 9.30 -10.04 -8.16
N VAL A 34 9.69 -8.82 -8.54
CA VAL A 34 9.64 -7.64 -7.65
C VAL A 34 8.21 -7.19 -7.46
N GLY A 35 7.41 -7.15 -8.54
CA GLY A 35 5.98 -6.82 -8.46
C GLY A 35 5.23 -7.75 -7.50
N ARG A 36 5.47 -9.06 -7.63
CA ARG A 36 4.93 -10.07 -6.72
C ARG A 36 5.36 -9.85 -5.26
N ALA A 37 6.66 -9.65 -5.02
CA ALA A 37 7.16 -9.44 -3.66
C ALA A 37 6.57 -8.18 -3.01
N VAL A 38 6.38 -7.11 -3.78
CA VAL A 38 5.70 -5.89 -3.32
C VAL A 38 4.24 -6.20 -2.99
N ALA A 39 3.52 -6.93 -3.85
CA ALA A 39 2.12 -7.30 -3.60
C ALA A 39 1.96 -8.15 -2.33
N GLU A 40 2.77 -9.20 -2.19
CA GLU A 40 2.73 -10.09 -1.01
C GLU A 40 3.02 -9.33 0.28
N GLN A 41 4.06 -8.48 0.29
CA GLN A 41 4.41 -7.69 1.46
C GLN A 41 3.36 -6.60 1.76
N THR A 42 2.77 -6.00 0.74
CA THR A 42 1.69 -4.99 0.89
C THR A 42 0.45 -5.63 1.51
N GLN A 43 0.01 -6.79 0.99
CA GLN A 43 -1.14 -7.51 1.54
C GLN A 43 -0.92 -7.86 3.01
N ALA A 44 0.23 -8.46 3.34
CA ALA A 44 0.53 -8.86 4.71
C ALA A 44 0.52 -7.66 5.68
N ALA A 45 1.03 -6.50 5.26
CA ALA A 45 1.06 -5.30 6.07
C ALA A 45 -0.33 -4.63 6.18
N ILE A 46 -1.18 -4.72 5.16
CA ILE A 46 -2.59 -4.30 5.25
C ILE A 46 -3.33 -5.19 6.24
N ASP A 47 -3.21 -6.51 6.12
CA ASP A 47 -3.86 -7.48 7.01
C ASP A 47 -3.45 -7.27 8.47
N GLU A 48 -2.15 -7.10 8.72
CA GLU A 48 -1.61 -6.79 10.05
C GLU A 48 -2.13 -5.44 10.57
N GLY A 49 -2.22 -4.43 9.70
CA GLY A 49 -2.77 -3.12 10.05
C GLY A 49 -4.25 -3.19 10.42
N HIS A 50 -5.04 -3.94 9.67
CA HIS A 50 -6.44 -4.20 9.95
C HIS A 50 -6.63 -4.96 11.27
N GLU A 51 -5.82 -5.99 11.52
CA GLU A 51 -5.85 -6.75 12.79
C GLU A 51 -5.52 -5.86 13.98
N LYS A 52 -4.39 -5.14 13.94
CA LYS A 52 -3.95 -4.24 15.01
C LYS A 52 -4.95 -3.11 15.27
N GLY A 53 -5.55 -2.59 14.20
CA GLY A 53 -6.56 -1.55 14.27
C GLY A 53 -7.98 -2.08 14.48
N ARG A 54 -8.15 -3.39 14.66
CA ARG A 54 -9.45 -4.07 14.86
C ARG A 54 -10.50 -3.73 13.80
N ASN A 55 -10.07 -3.53 12.55
CA ASN A 55 -10.89 -3.07 11.43
C ASN A 55 -11.59 -1.72 11.67
N SER A 56 -11.08 -0.89 12.58
CA SER A 56 -11.61 0.43 12.89
C SER A 56 -10.65 1.51 12.36
N PRO A 57 -10.98 2.23 11.28
CA PRO A 57 -10.08 3.22 10.66
C PRO A 57 -9.61 4.32 11.61
N ASP A 58 -10.43 4.70 12.57
CA ASP A 58 -10.12 5.63 13.67
C ASP A 58 -8.94 5.17 14.54
N LEU A 59 -8.60 3.88 14.54
CA LEU A 59 -7.46 3.30 15.24
C LEU A 59 -6.19 3.16 14.38
N TYR A 60 -6.23 3.53 13.10
CA TYR A 60 -5.10 3.29 12.18
C TYR A 60 -3.96 4.30 12.30
N GLN A 61 -4.14 5.45 12.95
CA GLN A 61 -3.10 6.48 12.98
C GLN A 61 -1.76 6.00 13.58
N PRO A 62 -1.72 5.34 14.76
CA PRO A 62 -0.47 4.81 15.31
C PRO A 62 0.19 3.74 14.44
N ILE A 63 -0.62 2.96 13.72
CA ILE A 63 -0.18 1.89 12.82
C ILE A 63 0.47 2.49 11.57
N ILE A 64 -0.15 3.52 11.01
CA ILE A 64 0.41 4.32 9.91
C ILE A 64 1.76 4.93 10.32
N ASP A 65 1.86 5.47 11.54
CA ASP A 65 3.12 6.05 12.04
C ASP A 65 4.23 5.00 12.23
N HIS A 66 3.86 3.77 12.60
CA HIS A 66 4.78 2.63 12.60
C HIS A 66 5.29 2.31 11.18
N TYR A 67 4.40 2.16 10.20
CA TYR A 67 4.81 1.88 8.82
C TYR A 67 5.60 3.02 8.18
N ARG A 68 5.38 4.29 8.58
CA ARG A 68 6.21 5.43 8.17
C ARG A 68 7.66 5.27 8.64
N THR A 69 7.85 4.80 9.87
CA THR A 69 9.19 4.48 10.40
C THR A 69 9.84 3.36 9.60
N MET A 70 9.12 2.26 9.37
CA MET A 70 9.61 1.13 8.57
C MET A 70 9.94 1.53 7.12
N ASN A 71 9.14 2.41 6.51
CA ASN A 71 9.40 2.94 5.17
C ASN A 71 10.68 3.78 5.12
N ALA A 72 10.89 4.63 6.12
CA ALA A 72 12.11 5.43 6.22
C ALA A 72 13.36 4.54 6.34
N ASP A 73 13.28 3.46 7.12
CA ASP A 73 14.38 2.50 7.26
C ASP A 73 14.59 1.68 5.99
N ALA A 74 13.51 1.25 5.30
CA ALA A 74 13.61 0.60 4.00
C ALA A 74 14.32 1.51 2.98
N ARG A 75 14.00 2.81 2.97
CA ARG A 75 14.67 3.80 2.12
C ARG A 75 16.16 3.94 2.46
N ARG A 76 16.52 4.00 3.75
CA ARG A 76 17.93 4.04 4.20
C ARG A 76 18.71 2.82 3.73
N ASN A 77 18.07 1.65 3.80
CA ASN A 77 18.65 0.37 3.40
C ASN A 77 18.53 0.09 1.89
N ARG A 78 18.00 1.02 1.11
CA ARG A 78 17.75 0.87 -0.35
C ARG A 78 16.90 -0.36 -0.70
N ASN A 79 16.05 -0.81 0.22
CA ASN A 79 15.13 -1.91 -0.01
C ASN A 79 13.88 -1.39 -0.74
N GLN A 80 13.92 -1.46 -2.08
CA GLN A 80 12.85 -0.94 -2.94
C GLN A 80 11.52 -1.68 -2.75
N VAL A 81 11.56 -3.00 -2.50
CA VAL A 81 10.35 -3.81 -2.27
C VAL A 81 9.63 -3.32 -1.02
N ALA A 82 10.34 -3.27 0.11
CA ALA A 82 9.76 -2.82 1.37
C ALA A 82 9.32 -1.35 1.32
N MET A 83 10.09 -0.49 0.63
CA MET A 83 9.72 0.92 0.47
C MET A 83 8.40 1.06 -0.29
N SER A 84 8.23 0.39 -1.43
CA SER A 84 6.97 0.42 -2.18
C SER A 84 5.82 -0.19 -1.39
N ALA A 85 6.04 -1.35 -0.75
CA ALA A 85 5.01 -2.04 0.00
C ALA A 85 4.48 -1.22 1.18
N PHE A 86 5.37 -0.63 1.99
CA PHE A 86 4.94 0.21 3.10
C PHE A 86 4.30 1.52 2.63
N SER A 87 4.73 2.10 1.51
CA SER A 87 4.06 3.27 0.94
C SER A 87 2.62 2.94 0.52
N LEU A 88 2.40 1.83 -0.17
CA LEU A 88 1.05 1.39 -0.56
C LEU A 88 0.19 1.09 0.67
N THR A 89 0.75 0.42 1.69
CA THR A 89 0.05 0.14 2.97
C THR A 89 -0.40 1.42 3.66
N ILE A 90 0.49 2.41 3.79
CA ILE A 90 0.17 3.71 4.39
C ILE A 90 -0.96 4.40 3.62
N ILE A 91 -0.88 4.39 2.29
CA ILE A 91 -1.92 4.99 1.44
C ILE A 91 -3.26 4.28 1.64
N TYR A 92 -3.26 2.96 1.68
CA TYR A 92 -4.48 2.15 1.84
C TYR A 92 -5.20 2.47 3.15
N LEU A 93 -4.51 2.31 4.29
CA LEU A 93 -5.09 2.57 5.60
C LEU A 93 -5.55 4.03 5.75
N ARG A 94 -4.78 4.97 5.19
CA ARG A 94 -5.16 6.39 5.21
C ARG A 94 -6.39 6.67 4.33
N ALA A 95 -6.50 6.01 3.19
CA ALA A 95 -7.66 6.13 2.33
C ALA A 95 -8.93 5.61 3.02
N GLU A 96 -8.83 4.55 3.84
CA GLU A 96 -9.94 4.08 4.67
C GLU A 96 -10.37 5.11 5.71
N MET A 97 -9.42 5.79 6.35
CA MET A 97 -9.72 6.88 7.30
C MET A 97 -10.44 8.06 6.63
N LEU A 98 -10.15 8.35 5.36
CA LEU A 98 -10.78 9.45 4.59
C LEU A 98 -12.11 9.04 3.96
N GLY A 99 -12.45 7.75 3.99
CA GLY A 99 -13.72 7.23 3.50
C GLY A 99 -13.91 7.39 1.99
N PRO A 100 -15.13 7.70 1.52
CA PRO A 100 -15.50 7.64 0.10
C PRO A 100 -14.59 8.43 -0.86
N LYS A 101 -13.98 9.52 -0.39
CA LYS A 101 -13.18 10.43 -1.20
C LYS A 101 -11.89 9.79 -1.74
N ALA A 102 -11.37 8.79 -1.03
CA ALA A 102 -10.12 8.11 -1.37
C ALA A 102 -10.35 6.67 -1.88
N VAL A 103 -11.58 6.32 -2.27
CA VAL A 103 -11.93 5.02 -2.89
C VAL A 103 -11.03 4.68 -4.09
N PRO A 104 -10.69 5.60 -5.01
CA PRO A 104 -9.84 5.26 -6.15
C PRO A 104 -8.46 4.73 -5.76
N ALA A 105 -7.85 5.28 -4.70
CA ALA A 105 -6.57 4.79 -4.19
C ALA A 105 -6.69 3.33 -3.69
N ARG A 106 -7.75 3.01 -2.96
CA ARG A 106 -7.99 1.64 -2.46
C ARG A 106 -8.23 0.68 -3.61
N GLN A 107 -9.12 1.03 -4.55
CA GLN A 107 -9.42 0.19 -5.71
C GLN A 107 -8.18 -0.12 -6.54
N GLY A 108 -7.34 0.87 -6.83
CA GLY A 108 -6.10 0.62 -7.58
C GLY A 108 -5.13 -0.32 -6.84
N ILE A 109 -5.08 -0.24 -5.51
CA ILE A 109 -4.27 -1.16 -4.69
C ILE A 109 -4.91 -2.56 -4.66
N ASP A 110 -6.24 -2.66 -4.46
CA ASP A 110 -6.96 -3.94 -4.47
C ASP A 110 -6.81 -4.66 -5.83
N GLU A 111 -6.96 -3.94 -6.95
CA GLU A 111 -6.74 -4.46 -8.31
C GLU A 111 -5.31 -4.95 -8.51
N PHE A 112 -4.33 -4.18 -8.03
CA PHE A 112 -2.94 -4.60 -8.08
C PHE A 112 -2.74 -5.90 -7.28
N LEU A 113 -3.21 -5.97 -6.05
CA LEU A 113 -3.09 -7.17 -5.21
C LEU A 113 -3.79 -8.38 -5.85
N GLY A 114 -4.99 -8.18 -6.41
CA GLY A 114 -5.76 -9.19 -7.13
C GLY A 114 -5.04 -9.72 -8.38
N SER A 115 -4.36 -8.84 -9.14
CA SER A 115 -3.60 -9.24 -10.32
C SER A 115 -2.45 -10.21 -10.02
N TRP A 116 -1.94 -10.19 -8.78
CA TRP A 116 -0.91 -11.12 -8.29
C TRP A 116 -1.49 -12.32 -7.53
N ALA A 117 -2.75 -12.27 -7.10
CA ALA A 117 -3.41 -13.40 -6.45
C ALA A 117 -3.62 -14.57 -7.43
N HIS A 118 -4.00 -14.27 -8.67
CA HIS A 118 -4.17 -15.27 -9.73
C HIS A 118 -2.86 -15.97 -10.11
N LEU A 119 -1.73 -15.27 -10.04
CA LEU A 119 -0.40 -15.86 -10.28
C LEU A 119 0.07 -16.82 -9.17
N LYS A 120 -0.64 -16.90 -8.02
CA LYS A 120 -0.40 -17.94 -7.00
C LYS A 120 -1.08 -19.27 -7.34
N GLU A 121 -2.10 -19.29 -8.18
CA GLU A 121 -2.77 -20.51 -8.62
C GLU A 121 -1.95 -21.21 -9.72
N ASP A 122 -1.46 -20.47 -10.71
CA ASP A 122 -0.71 -21.04 -11.85
C ASP A 122 0.60 -21.76 -11.47
N LEU A 123 1.20 -21.42 -10.33
CA LEU A 123 2.45 -22.06 -9.85
C LEU A 123 2.23 -23.32 -9.00
N LYS A 124 0.97 -23.63 -8.63
CA LYS A 124 0.65 -24.87 -7.90
C LYS A 124 0.39 -26.05 -8.84
N ASP A 125 0.18 -25.79 -10.12
CA ASP A 125 -0.12 -26.81 -11.12
C ASP A 125 1.14 -27.35 -11.85
N GLU A 126 2.34 -26.87 -11.48
CA GLU A 126 3.63 -27.32 -12.06
C GLU A 126 4.55 -28.07 -11.07
N THR A 127 4.05 -28.49 -9.90
CA THR A 127 4.79 -29.37 -8.95
C THR A 127 4.10 -30.69 -8.75
#